data_AF-A0A929Y721-F1
#
_entry.id   AF-A0A929Y721-F1
#
_cell.length_a   1.000
_cell.length_b   1.000
_cell.length_c   1.000
_cell.angle_alpha   90.00
_cell.angle_beta   90.00
_cell.angle_gamma   90.00
#
_symmetry.space_group_name_H-M   'P 1'
#
loop_
_entity.id
_entity.type
_entity.pdbx_description
1 polymer ?
#
loop_
_entity_poly.entity_id
_entity_poly.type
_entity_poly.pdbx_seq_one_letter_code
_entity_poly.pdbx_strand_id
1 'polypeptide(L)'
;ELMKECVSAIRKSVRRGTYEIVVVDNRSTDGVQKWLRDQLDIRLIENGRNVGYPTGMNIAYRACRKENDIFMLNNDAVLTPNAYFWLRMALYAGREVGAVGPMSNEASGQTISPVPGTMEETFLLAKKINLPSANPCEETLSLTGFAVLIGAEAAKSVSMEKDIMDDRYSPAYFEDDDLSVRILYAGYRNRIVHNALVYHKGGSGFPEGNVNGEKEEDLAQAKMELLQKSRKQFVDKWGFDIWAYKGVWTDFADVIDKEQNAPIRILELDCGMGANLCYLQYRFPESVCVGIDRSPLAVGLGKRAVDLRYGDCESFAFPWRKHSFDYIFAVDALGRAADKASFTGKLANYLKEGGLLVSHHSLLQDETIQSLLGEEGFVRTKEVGDLCCYRYR
;
A
#
# COMPACT_ATOMS: atom_id res chain seq x y z
N GLU A 1 -13.16 -9.65 24.36
CA GLU A 1 -14.03 -10.03 23.23
C GLU A 1 -13.32 -10.04 21.87
N LEU A 2 -12.59 -8.98 21.48
CA LEU A 2 -11.86 -8.89 20.19
C LEU A 2 -11.10 -10.17 19.80
N MET A 3 -10.21 -10.64 20.69
CA MET A 3 -9.42 -11.86 20.48
C MET A 3 -10.28 -13.11 20.22
N LYS A 4 -11.40 -13.26 20.95
CA LYS A 4 -12.29 -14.42 20.78
C LYS A 4 -12.95 -14.40 19.41
N GLU A 5 -13.33 -13.22 18.94
CA GLU A 5 -13.95 -13.04 17.62
C GLU A 5 -12.95 -13.27 16.49
N CYS A 6 -11.72 -12.74 16.61
CA CYS A 6 -10.64 -12.99 15.66
C CYS A 6 -10.36 -14.49 15.51
N VAL A 7 -10.14 -15.21 16.62
CA VAL A 7 -9.94 -16.66 16.61
C VAL A 7 -11.15 -17.41 16.05
N SER A 8 -12.37 -17.00 16.40
CA SER A 8 -13.61 -17.59 15.86
C SER A 8 -13.70 -17.40 14.34
N ALA A 9 -13.32 -16.23 13.83
CA ALA A 9 -13.29 -15.94 12.40
C ALA A 9 -12.27 -16.79 11.65
N ILE A 10 -11.07 -17.00 12.22
CA ILE A 10 -10.06 -17.92 11.68
C ILE A 10 -10.64 -19.33 11.58
N ARG A 11 -11.18 -19.86 12.68
CA ARG A 11 -11.74 -21.23 12.75
C ARG A 11 -12.89 -21.47 11.77
N LYS A 12 -13.68 -20.42 11.48
CA LYS A 12 -14.79 -20.49 10.51
C LYS A 12 -14.33 -20.35 9.06
N SER A 13 -13.28 -19.58 8.81
CA SER A 13 -12.86 -19.18 7.46
C SER A 13 -11.72 -20.01 6.89
N VAL A 14 -10.97 -20.71 7.75
CA VAL A 14 -9.80 -21.51 7.37
C VAL A 14 -10.03 -22.97 7.76
N ARG A 15 -9.70 -23.89 6.85
CA ARG A 15 -9.86 -25.33 7.08
C ARG A 15 -9.02 -25.77 8.28
N ARG A 16 -9.66 -26.37 9.29
CA ARG A 16 -8.98 -26.92 10.46
C ARG A 16 -7.89 -27.93 10.05
N GLY A 17 -6.74 -27.85 10.70
CA GLY A 17 -5.58 -28.72 10.45
C GLY A 17 -4.65 -28.21 9.34
N THR A 18 -4.96 -27.08 8.69
CA THR A 18 -4.08 -26.46 7.69
C THR A 18 -3.37 -25.20 8.22
N TYR A 19 -3.47 -24.92 9.51
CA TYR A 19 -2.87 -23.75 10.15
C TYR A 19 -2.50 -24.06 11.60
N GLU A 20 -1.60 -23.26 12.15
CA GLU A 20 -1.31 -23.14 13.58
C GLU A 20 -1.63 -21.70 14.03
N ILE A 21 -2.16 -21.52 15.24
CA ILE A 21 -2.37 -20.18 15.81
C ILE A 21 -1.33 -19.98 16.90
N VAL A 22 -0.49 -18.96 16.75
CA VAL A 22 0.44 -18.49 17.79
C VAL A 22 -0.07 -17.17 18.32
N VAL A 23 -0.28 -17.07 19.63
CA VAL A 23 -0.69 -15.83 20.30
C VAL A 23 0.39 -15.43 21.29
N VAL A 24 0.88 -14.20 21.18
CA VAL A 24 1.76 -13.59 22.17
C VAL A 24 0.93 -12.63 23.02
N ASP A 25 0.77 -12.96 24.30
CA ASP A 25 0.17 -12.06 25.26
C ASP A 25 1.21 -11.04 25.73
N ASN A 26 0.98 -9.77 25.37
CA ASN A 26 1.91 -8.67 25.60
C ASN A 26 1.59 -7.92 26.91
N ARG A 27 1.29 -8.68 27.99
CA ARG A 27 0.83 -8.18 29.30
C ARG A 27 -0.59 -7.63 29.28
N SER A 28 -1.55 -8.42 28.80
CA SER A 28 -2.97 -8.06 28.90
C SER A 28 -3.44 -8.02 30.36
N THR A 29 -4.40 -7.14 30.66
CA THR A 29 -5.00 -6.96 32.00
C THR A 29 -6.49 -7.25 32.05
N ASP A 30 -7.10 -7.57 30.91
CA ASP A 30 -8.54 -7.79 30.72
C ASP A 30 -8.99 -9.25 31.00
N GLY A 31 -8.06 -10.11 31.43
CA GLY A 31 -8.31 -11.51 31.72
C GLY A 31 -8.36 -12.44 30.49
N VAL A 32 -8.04 -11.95 29.28
CA VAL A 32 -8.04 -12.77 28.05
C VAL A 32 -7.13 -13.99 28.14
N GLN A 33 -6.05 -13.90 28.92
CA GLN A 33 -5.10 -14.98 29.19
C GLN A 33 -5.79 -16.25 29.69
N LYS A 34 -6.78 -16.13 30.57
CA LYS A 34 -7.52 -17.29 31.10
C LYS A 34 -8.20 -18.05 29.97
N TRP A 35 -8.92 -17.33 29.11
CA TRP A 35 -9.59 -17.93 27.96
C TRP A 35 -8.60 -18.55 26.96
N LEU A 36 -7.46 -17.89 26.72
CA LEU A 36 -6.42 -18.37 25.81
C LEU A 36 -5.77 -19.68 26.29
N ARG A 37 -5.51 -19.83 27.60
CA ARG A 37 -4.96 -21.07 28.17
C ARG A 37 -5.89 -22.27 27.98
N ASP A 38 -7.19 -22.04 27.91
CA ASP A 38 -8.19 -23.09 27.69
C ASP A 38 -8.32 -23.51 26.20
N GLN A 39 -7.62 -22.85 25.26
CA GLN A 39 -7.70 -23.16 23.82
C GLN A 39 -6.61 -24.17 23.40
N LEU A 40 -7.01 -25.40 23.08
CA LEU A 40 -6.09 -26.50 22.73
C LEU A 40 -5.39 -26.36 21.37
N ASP A 41 -5.91 -25.52 20.47
CA ASP A 41 -5.38 -25.25 19.13
C ASP A 41 -4.56 -23.94 19.05
N ILE A 42 -4.35 -23.27 20.19
CA ILE A 42 -3.55 -22.04 20.28
C ILE A 42 -2.25 -22.33 21.02
N ARG A 43 -1.13 -21.95 20.41
CA ARG A 43 0.16 -21.84 21.11
C ARG A 43 0.25 -20.46 21.75
N LEU A 44 -0.05 -20.39 23.04
CA LEU A 44 0.05 -19.17 23.83
C LEU A 44 1.49 -18.95 24.33
N ILE A 45 1.99 -17.72 24.21
CA ILE A 45 3.25 -17.25 24.78
C ILE A 45 2.94 -16.03 25.64
N GLU A 46 3.11 -16.15 26.95
CA GLU A 46 2.88 -15.06 27.90
C GLU A 46 4.20 -14.34 28.19
N ASN A 47 4.36 -13.11 27.67
CA ASN A 47 5.63 -12.41 27.71
C ASN A 47 5.90 -11.68 29.05
N GLY A 48 4.88 -11.54 29.90
CA GLY A 48 4.97 -10.91 31.22
C GLY A 48 5.20 -9.39 31.22
N ARG A 49 5.58 -8.81 30.08
CA ARG A 49 5.75 -7.37 29.86
C ARG A 49 5.28 -6.96 28.47
N ASN A 50 4.88 -5.70 28.31
CA ASN A 50 4.56 -5.12 27.01
C ASN A 50 5.89 -4.72 26.32
N VAL A 51 6.22 -5.39 25.22
CA VAL A 51 7.44 -5.14 24.42
C VAL A 51 7.17 -4.38 23.12
N GLY A 52 5.94 -3.88 22.93
CA GLY A 52 5.51 -3.30 21.66
C GLY A 52 5.14 -4.35 20.62
N TYR A 53 4.56 -3.87 19.51
CA TYR A 53 4.06 -4.71 18.43
C TYR A 53 5.19 -5.41 17.63
N PRO A 54 6.26 -4.72 17.16
CA PRO A 54 7.33 -5.38 16.39
C PRO A 54 7.99 -6.52 17.17
N THR A 55 8.39 -6.25 18.41
CA THR A 55 9.02 -7.26 19.28
C THR A 55 8.05 -8.42 19.59
N GLY A 56 6.77 -8.13 19.81
CA GLY A 56 5.74 -9.14 20.03
C GLY A 56 5.56 -10.07 18.82
N MET A 57 5.51 -9.50 17.62
CA MET A 57 5.45 -10.25 16.37
C MET A 57 6.72 -11.08 16.13
N ASN A 58 7.89 -10.57 16.51
CA ASN A 58 9.14 -11.32 16.47
C ASN A 58 9.12 -12.54 17.40
N ILE A 59 8.57 -12.42 18.61
CA ILE A 59 8.36 -13.56 19.52
C ILE A 59 7.45 -14.61 18.88
N ALA A 60 6.34 -14.18 18.26
CA ALA A 60 5.42 -15.08 17.56
C ALA A 60 6.11 -15.78 16.38
N TYR A 61 6.79 -15.00 15.53
CA TYR A 61 7.49 -15.51 14.36
C TYR A 61 8.52 -16.57 14.72
N ARG A 62 9.33 -16.35 15.77
CA ARG A 62 10.31 -17.33 16.27
C ARG A 62 9.68 -18.67 16.69
N ALA A 63 8.42 -18.67 17.09
CA ALA A 63 7.68 -19.87 17.47
C ALA A 63 7.03 -20.59 16.28
N CYS A 64 6.78 -19.91 15.16
CA CYS A 64 6.24 -20.49 13.94
C CYS A 64 7.24 -21.39 13.21
N ARG A 65 6.74 -22.41 12.50
CA ARG A 65 7.54 -23.20 11.56
C ARG A 65 7.89 -22.36 10.34
N LYS A 66 9.15 -22.37 9.92
CA LYS A 66 9.65 -21.47 8.85
C LYS A 66 9.29 -21.93 7.45
N GLU A 67 8.79 -23.16 7.32
CA GLU A 67 8.28 -23.74 6.09
C GLU A 67 6.84 -23.28 5.78
N ASN A 68 6.16 -22.67 6.76
CA ASN A 68 4.79 -22.18 6.61
C ASN A 68 4.77 -20.74 6.12
N ASP A 69 3.72 -20.40 5.35
CA ASP A 69 3.34 -19.01 5.13
C ASP A 69 3.00 -18.35 6.49
N ILE A 70 3.36 -17.08 6.63
CA ILE A 70 3.13 -16.31 7.86
C ILE A 70 1.95 -15.39 7.63
N PHE A 71 0.84 -15.64 8.32
CA PHE A 71 -0.29 -14.71 8.34
C PHE A 71 -0.24 -13.86 9.60
N MET A 72 0.23 -12.63 9.46
CA MET A 72 0.23 -11.63 10.53
C MET A 72 -1.17 -11.03 10.60
N LEU A 73 -1.81 -11.12 11.76
CA LEU A 73 -3.19 -10.69 11.95
C LEU A 73 -3.35 -10.03 13.32
N ASN A 74 -3.91 -8.83 13.35
CA ASN A 74 -4.24 -8.16 14.60
C ASN A 74 -5.38 -8.90 15.33
N ASN A 75 -5.41 -8.78 16.65
CA ASN A 75 -6.39 -9.45 17.51
C ASN A 75 -7.82 -8.88 17.39
N ASP A 76 -7.99 -7.79 16.67
CA ASP A 76 -9.26 -7.09 16.41
C ASP A 76 -9.70 -7.20 14.93
N ALA A 77 -8.96 -7.96 14.12
CA ALA A 77 -9.32 -8.29 12.76
C ALA A 77 -10.25 -9.51 12.71
N VAL A 78 -11.30 -9.43 11.90
CA VAL A 78 -12.32 -10.46 11.72
C VAL A 78 -12.37 -10.86 10.24
N LEU A 79 -11.87 -12.06 9.94
CA LEU A 79 -11.90 -12.61 8.59
C LEU A 79 -13.33 -12.80 8.11
N THR A 80 -13.64 -12.28 6.93
CA THR A 80 -14.90 -12.59 6.24
C THR A 80 -14.78 -13.92 5.46
N PRO A 81 -15.90 -14.58 5.09
CA PRO A 81 -15.86 -15.85 4.37
C PRO A 81 -15.04 -15.75 3.09
N ASN A 82 -14.16 -16.71 2.80
CA ASN A 82 -13.26 -16.74 1.63
C ASN A 82 -12.17 -15.67 1.56
N ALA A 83 -12.06 -14.72 2.50
CA ALA A 83 -10.98 -13.72 2.46
C ALA A 83 -9.59 -14.37 2.44
N TYR A 84 -9.34 -15.31 3.36
CA TYR A 84 -8.08 -16.06 3.40
C TYR A 84 -7.84 -16.92 2.15
N PHE A 85 -8.90 -17.48 1.56
CA PHE A 85 -8.79 -18.23 0.31
C PHE A 85 -8.25 -17.34 -0.81
N TRP A 86 -8.82 -16.15 -0.99
CA TRP A 86 -8.39 -15.21 -2.03
C TRP A 86 -6.99 -14.65 -1.79
N LEU A 87 -6.62 -14.36 -0.54
CA LEU A 87 -5.24 -14.00 -0.19
C LEU A 87 -4.26 -15.11 -0.62
N ARG A 88 -4.57 -16.38 -0.32
CA ARG A 88 -3.72 -17.49 -0.78
C ARG A 88 -3.65 -17.58 -2.29
N MET A 89 -4.78 -17.46 -3.00
CA MET A 89 -4.76 -17.52 -4.47
C MET A 89 -3.89 -16.41 -5.08
N ALA A 90 -3.93 -15.20 -4.52
CA ALA A 90 -3.10 -14.09 -4.95
C ALA A 90 -1.60 -14.31 -4.65
N LEU A 91 -1.27 -14.82 -3.45
CA LEU A 91 0.11 -15.12 -3.05
C LEU A 91 0.72 -16.19 -3.96
N TYR A 92 -0.04 -17.25 -4.27
CA TYR A 92 0.44 -18.36 -5.10
C TYR A 92 0.29 -18.12 -6.61
N ALA A 93 -0.20 -16.94 -7.03
CA ALA A 93 -0.33 -16.59 -8.45
C ALA A 93 1.03 -16.43 -9.15
N GLY A 94 2.10 -16.16 -8.40
CA GLY A 94 3.46 -16.06 -8.92
C GLY A 94 4.49 -16.14 -7.79
N ARG A 95 5.66 -16.72 -8.06
CA ARG A 95 6.74 -16.87 -7.06
C ARG A 95 7.36 -15.53 -6.65
N GLU A 96 7.19 -14.54 -7.50
CA GLU A 96 7.55 -13.14 -7.24
C GLU A 96 6.67 -12.45 -6.18
N VAL A 97 5.50 -13.00 -5.83
CA VAL A 97 4.58 -12.36 -4.89
C VAL A 97 5.03 -12.73 -3.49
N GLY A 98 5.58 -11.77 -2.76
CA GLY A 98 6.15 -12.01 -1.44
C GLY A 98 5.11 -11.88 -0.34
N ALA A 99 4.21 -10.91 -0.46
CA ALA A 99 3.14 -10.68 0.49
C ALA A 99 1.88 -10.14 -0.15
N VAL A 100 0.75 -10.39 0.53
CA VAL A 100 -0.56 -9.91 0.13
C VAL A 100 -1.36 -9.42 1.33
N GLY A 101 -2.18 -8.40 1.12
CA GLY A 101 -3.11 -7.87 2.12
C GLY A 101 -4.54 -7.74 1.58
N PRO A 102 -5.56 -7.83 2.44
CA PRO A 102 -6.96 -7.69 2.03
C PRO A 102 -7.38 -6.22 1.99
N MET A 103 -8.54 -5.95 1.40
CA MET A 103 -9.29 -4.73 1.69
C MET A 103 -9.85 -4.77 3.13
N SER A 104 -10.17 -3.60 3.67
CA SER A 104 -10.76 -3.42 5.00
C SER A 104 -11.83 -2.33 5.00
N ASN A 105 -12.66 -2.27 6.05
CA ASN A 105 -13.47 -1.08 6.34
C ASN A 105 -12.61 0.11 6.77
N GLU A 106 -11.43 -0.14 7.34
CA GLU A 106 -10.53 0.90 7.80
C GLU A 106 -9.08 0.37 7.81
N ALA A 107 -8.30 0.79 6.81
CA ALA A 107 -6.86 0.56 6.73
C ALA A 107 -6.22 1.53 5.72
N SER A 108 -5.07 2.11 6.06
CA SER A 108 -4.37 3.06 5.17
C SER A 108 -4.10 2.43 3.80
N GLY A 109 -4.59 3.06 2.73
CA GLY A 109 -4.45 2.55 1.36
C GLY A 109 -5.20 1.25 1.05
N GLN A 110 -5.93 0.67 2.00
CA GLN A 110 -6.65 -0.60 1.86
C GLN A 110 -8.13 -0.49 2.28
N THR A 111 -8.63 0.72 2.53
CA THR A 111 -10.04 0.96 2.83
C THR A 111 -10.89 0.77 1.57
N ILE A 112 -11.92 -0.06 1.67
CA ILE A 112 -12.90 -0.27 0.60
C ILE A 112 -13.86 0.93 0.52
N SER A 113 -14.22 1.31 -0.71
CA SER A 113 -15.23 2.33 -0.97
C SER A 113 -16.44 1.71 -1.68
N PRO A 114 -17.68 1.94 -1.21
CA PRO A 114 -18.04 2.66 0.01
C PRO A 114 -17.67 1.89 1.29
N VAL A 115 -17.36 2.63 2.36
CA VAL A 115 -17.00 2.05 3.67
C VAL A 115 -18.23 1.45 4.35
N PRO A 116 -18.23 0.15 4.72
CA PRO A 116 -19.31 -0.43 5.52
C PRO A 116 -19.24 0.08 6.96
N GLY A 117 -20.37 0.48 7.53
CA GLY A 117 -20.46 1.04 8.88
C GLY A 117 -20.47 -0.01 9.99
N THR A 118 -20.79 -1.27 9.67
CA THR A 118 -20.85 -2.36 10.65
C THR A 118 -20.15 -3.65 10.19
N MET A 119 -19.86 -4.54 11.13
CA MET A 119 -19.37 -5.89 10.82
C MET A 119 -20.36 -6.66 9.93
N GLU A 120 -21.66 -6.54 10.18
CA GLU A 120 -22.69 -7.23 9.38
C GLU A 120 -22.69 -6.74 7.93
N GLU A 121 -22.66 -5.43 7.73
CA GLU A 121 -22.54 -4.83 6.39
C GLU A 121 -21.26 -5.26 5.68
N THR A 122 -20.14 -5.34 6.42
CA THR A 122 -18.86 -5.82 5.89
C THR A 122 -18.97 -7.27 5.42
N PHE A 123 -19.65 -8.14 6.17
CA PHE A 123 -19.88 -9.53 5.77
C PHE A 123 -20.81 -9.64 4.56
N LEU A 124 -21.83 -8.79 4.46
CA LEU A 124 -22.70 -8.73 3.28
C LEU A 124 -21.96 -8.24 2.04
N LEU A 125 -21.08 -7.24 2.18
CA LEU A 125 -20.22 -6.75 1.10
C LEU A 125 -19.22 -7.80 0.65
N ALA A 126 -18.57 -8.49 1.59
CA ALA A 126 -17.63 -9.58 1.31
C ALA A 126 -18.27 -10.66 0.43
N LYS A 127 -19.52 -11.06 0.69
CA LYS A 127 -20.24 -12.04 -0.14
C LYS A 127 -20.43 -11.58 -1.59
N LYS A 128 -20.51 -10.27 -1.83
CA LYS A 128 -20.65 -9.69 -3.19
C LYS A 128 -19.31 -9.62 -3.93
N ILE A 129 -18.22 -9.32 -3.21
CA ILE A 129 -16.91 -9.09 -3.84
C ILE A 129 -16.02 -10.34 -3.88
N ASN A 130 -16.23 -11.33 -3.00
CA ASN A 130 -15.42 -12.55 -2.91
C ASN A 130 -15.74 -13.57 -4.03
N LEU A 131 -15.87 -13.07 -5.25
CA LEU A 131 -16.08 -13.81 -6.48
C LEU A 131 -14.81 -13.77 -7.34
N PRO A 132 -14.61 -14.74 -8.26
CA PRO A 132 -13.56 -14.65 -9.26
C PRO A 132 -13.69 -13.34 -10.06
N SER A 133 -12.59 -12.60 -10.17
CA SER A 133 -12.47 -11.40 -11.01
C SER A 133 -11.28 -11.59 -11.95
N ALA A 134 -11.33 -10.96 -13.13
CA ALA A 134 -10.23 -11.01 -14.10
C ALA A 134 -8.97 -10.31 -13.58
N ASN A 135 -9.13 -9.24 -12.80
CA ASN A 135 -8.02 -8.50 -12.18
C ASN A 135 -8.34 -8.16 -10.71
N PRO A 136 -8.24 -9.12 -9.77
CA PRO A 136 -8.58 -8.91 -8.36
C PRO A 136 -7.44 -8.31 -7.53
N CYS A 137 -6.25 -8.16 -8.12
CA CYS A 137 -5.04 -7.80 -7.40
C CYS A 137 -4.49 -6.46 -7.90
N GLU A 138 -4.16 -5.59 -6.96
CA GLU A 138 -3.43 -4.35 -7.20
C GLU A 138 -2.01 -4.52 -6.68
N GLU A 139 -0.99 -4.28 -7.51
CA GLU A 139 0.39 -4.20 -7.02
C GLU A 139 0.50 -2.97 -6.10
N THR A 140 1.16 -3.11 -4.96
CA THR A 140 1.32 -2.02 -4.00
C THR A 140 2.76 -1.95 -3.49
N LEU A 141 3.10 -0.80 -2.94
CA LEU A 141 4.42 -0.56 -2.33
C LEU A 141 4.43 -0.81 -0.83
N SER A 142 3.25 -0.76 -0.19
CA SER A 142 3.09 -0.97 1.24
C SER A 142 1.80 -1.72 1.55
N LEU A 143 1.85 -2.58 2.57
CA LEU A 143 0.71 -3.29 3.14
C LEU A 143 0.59 -2.91 4.62
N THR A 144 -0.62 -2.58 5.04
CA THR A 144 -0.93 -2.23 6.43
C THR A 144 -0.88 -3.48 7.32
N GLY A 145 -0.17 -3.39 8.44
CA GLY A 145 0.11 -4.52 9.34
C GLY A 145 -1.07 -5.19 10.04
N PHE A 146 -2.32 -4.75 9.82
CA PHE A 146 -3.50 -5.35 10.47
C PHE A 146 -3.79 -6.78 9.98
N ALA A 147 -3.49 -7.08 8.71
CA ALA A 147 -3.67 -8.37 8.08
C ALA A 147 -2.74 -8.51 6.87
N VAL A 148 -1.65 -9.27 7.02
CA VAL A 148 -0.66 -9.48 5.94
C VAL A 148 -0.28 -10.95 5.87
N LEU A 149 -0.52 -11.58 4.72
CA LEU A 149 -0.08 -12.95 4.43
C LEU A 149 1.23 -12.91 3.64
N ILE A 150 2.29 -13.50 4.19
CA ILE A 150 3.65 -13.50 3.64
C ILE A 150 4.02 -14.93 3.28
N GLY A 151 4.51 -15.14 2.06
CA GLY A 151 4.98 -16.45 1.61
C GLY A 151 6.21 -16.90 2.39
N ALA A 152 6.33 -18.21 2.67
CA ALA A 152 7.43 -18.76 3.49
C ALA A 152 8.84 -18.35 2.96
N GLU A 153 9.05 -18.40 1.64
CA GLU A 153 10.32 -18.02 1.00
C GLU A 153 10.61 -16.52 1.16
N ALA A 154 9.60 -15.66 0.97
CA ALA A 154 9.73 -14.23 1.16
C ALA A 154 9.99 -13.90 2.64
N ALA A 155 9.25 -14.50 3.57
CA ALA A 155 9.43 -14.33 5.00
C ALA A 155 10.86 -14.71 5.43
N LYS A 156 11.40 -15.82 4.94
CA LYS A 156 12.79 -16.24 5.19
C LYS A 156 13.81 -15.28 4.55
N SER A 157 13.51 -14.76 3.36
CA SER A 157 14.39 -13.85 2.65
C SER A 157 14.51 -12.48 3.31
N VAL A 158 13.43 -12.00 3.95
CA VAL A 158 13.39 -10.67 4.59
C VAL A 158 13.62 -10.74 6.09
N SER A 159 13.55 -11.92 6.69
CA SER A 159 13.90 -12.10 8.09
C SER A 159 15.38 -11.78 8.29
N MET A 160 15.64 -10.93 9.27
CA MET A 160 16.95 -10.84 9.91
C MET A 160 17.14 -12.08 10.79
N GLU A 161 18.34 -12.31 11.32
CA GLU A 161 18.73 -13.46 12.16
C GLU A 161 17.60 -14.46 12.50
N LYS A 162 16.69 -14.06 13.38
CA LYS A 162 15.49 -14.83 13.77
C LYS A 162 14.18 -14.01 13.73
N ASP A 163 14.24 -12.79 13.22
CA ASP A 163 13.22 -11.74 13.38
C ASP A 163 12.71 -11.23 12.04
N ILE A 164 11.39 -11.09 11.94
CA ILE A 164 10.73 -10.63 10.72
C ILE A 164 10.46 -9.13 10.75
N MET A 165 10.25 -8.56 11.93
CA MET A 165 10.07 -7.12 12.17
C MET A 165 11.36 -6.51 12.70
N ASP A 166 11.50 -5.20 12.49
CA ASP A 166 12.64 -4.45 13.01
C ASP A 166 12.27 -3.77 14.33
N ASP A 167 12.91 -4.19 15.42
CA ASP A 167 12.63 -3.69 16.77
C ASP A 167 12.93 -2.18 16.92
N ARG A 168 13.63 -1.55 15.96
CA ARG A 168 13.81 -0.09 15.90
C ARG A 168 12.49 0.68 15.99
N TYR A 169 11.41 0.12 15.46
CA TYR A 169 10.08 0.74 15.42
C TYR A 169 9.23 0.44 16.66
N SER A 170 9.80 -0.23 17.68
CA SER A 170 9.05 -0.48 18.91
C SER A 170 8.81 0.83 19.69
N PRO A 171 7.59 1.05 20.23
CA PRO A 171 6.52 0.06 20.35
C PRO A 171 5.56 -0.08 19.15
N ALA A 172 5.51 0.87 18.20
CA ALA A 172 4.76 0.73 16.93
C ALA A 172 5.09 1.85 15.92
N TYR A 173 4.39 1.76 14.78
CA TYR A 173 4.45 2.59 13.57
C TYR A 173 5.71 2.37 12.73
N PHE A 174 5.51 2.35 11.40
CA PHE A 174 6.53 2.13 10.36
C PHE A 174 7.14 0.73 10.29
N GLU A 175 6.77 -0.20 11.17
CA GLU A 175 7.22 -1.60 11.07
C GLU A 175 6.68 -2.33 9.84
N ASP A 176 5.46 -2.00 9.43
CA ASP A 176 4.78 -2.58 8.26
C ASP A 176 5.25 -1.94 6.95
N ASP A 177 5.45 -0.62 6.94
CA ASP A 177 6.14 0.10 5.87
C ASP A 177 7.57 -0.45 5.68
N ASP A 178 8.32 -0.65 6.76
CA ASP A 178 9.66 -1.23 6.69
C ASP A 178 9.68 -2.66 6.14
N LEU A 179 8.78 -3.51 6.64
CA LEU A 179 8.65 -4.88 6.15
C LEU A 179 8.29 -4.89 4.66
N SER A 180 7.36 -4.05 4.23
CA SER A 180 6.95 -3.93 2.84
C SER A 180 8.11 -3.52 1.95
N VAL A 181 8.91 -2.52 2.37
CA VAL A 181 10.11 -2.10 1.63
C VAL A 181 11.18 -3.20 1.60
N ARG A 182 11.39 -3.95 2.70
CA ARG A 182 12.30 -5.11 2.68
C ARG A 182 11.86 -6.20 1.70
N ILE A 183 10.56 -6.46 1.59
CA ILE A 183 10.01 -7.43 0.62
C ILE A 183 10.31 -6.97 -0.82
N LEU A 184 10.07 -5.70 -1.14
CA LEU A 184 10.41 -5.12 -2.45
C LEU A 184 11.91 -5.17 -2.71
N TYR A 185 12.72 -4.80 -1.72
CA TYR A 185 14.18 -4.79 -1.82
C TYR A 185 14.77 -6.19 -2.04
N ALA A 186 14.17 -7.22 -1.43
CA ALA A 186 14.51 -8.63 -1.66
C ALA A 186 14.08 -9.14 -3.06
N GLY A 187 13.37 -8.32 -3.84
CA GLY A 187 12.98 -8.62 -5.21
C GLY A 187 11.62 -9.28 -5.36
N TYR A 188 10.79 -9.25 -4.32
CA TYR A 188 9.40 -9.69 -4.38
C TYR A 188 8.45 -8.49 -4.63
N ARG A 189 7.17 -8.79 -4.80
CA ARG A 189 6.08 -7.81 -4.93
C ARG A 189 5.09 -7.93 -3.77
N ASN A 190 4.42 -6.82 -3.46
CA ASN A 190 3.30 -6.78 -2.53
C ASN A 190 2.01 -6.55 -3.31
N ARG A 191 0.90 -7.19 -2.91
CA ARG A 191 -0.40 -7.01 -3.58
C ARG A 191 -1.55 -6.77 -2.61
N ILE A 192 -2.44 -5.86 -2.95
CA ILE A 192 -3.75 -5.72 -2.32
C ILE A 192 -4.74 -6.61 -3.08
N VAL A 193 -5.50 -7.41 -2.34
CA VAL A 193 -6.47 -8.37 -2.90
C VAL A 193 -7.88 -7.82 -2.71
N HIS A 194 -8.43 -7.23 -3.77
CA HIS A 194 -9.70 -6.50 -3.76
C HIS A 194 -10.92 -7.39 -3.55
N ASN A 195 -10.81 -8.68 -3.84
CA ASN A 195 -11.84 -9.68 -3.54
C ASN A 195 -11.56 -10.46 -2.25
N ALA A 196 -10.73 -9.90 -1.34
CA ALA A 196 -10.59 -10.36 0.03
C ALA A 196 -10.89 -9.20 0.98
N LEU A 197 -11.95 -9.30 1.77
CA LEU A 197 -12.34 -8.28 2.74
C LEU A 197 -12.13 -8.79 4.17
N VAL A 198 -11.51 -8.00 5.03
CA VAL A 198 -11.35 -8.29 6.46
C VAL A 198 -11.90 -7.12 7.25
N TYR A 199 -12.79 -7.38 8.20
CA TYR A 199 -13.30 -6.33 9.07
C TYR A 199 -12.27 -6.01 10.15
N HIS A 200 -11.89 -4.75 10.28
CA HIS A 200 -10.97 -4.25 11.28
C HIS A 200 -11.77 -3.40 12.27
N LYS A 201 -11.88 -3.87 13.51
CA LYS A 201 -12.72 -3.21 14.53
C LYS A 201 -12.19 -1.86 15.00
N GLY A 202 -10.94 -1.53 14.70
CA GLY A 202 -10.32 -0.31 15.18
C GLY A 202 -10.04 -0.41 16.67
N GLY A 203 -9.14 -1.29 17.06
CA GLY A 203 -8.49 -1.26 18.37
C GLY A 203 -7.22 -0.43 18.25
N SER A 204 -7.10 0.64 19.02
CA SER A 204 -5.81 1.26 19.27
C SER A 204 -4.88 0.20 19.86
N GLY A 205 -3.98 -0.36 19.05
CA GLY A 205 -2.90 -1.25 19.53
C GLY A 205 -1.96 -0.56 20.55
N PHE A 206 -2.15 0.73 20.75
CA PHE A 206 -1.68 1.45 21.91
C PHE A 206 -2.69 1.30 23.03
N PRO A 207 -2.28 0.82 24.22
CA PRO A 207 -3.19 0.86 25.36
C PRO A 207 -3.77 2.27 25.43
N GLU A 208 -5.10 2.36 25.41
CA GLU A 208 -5.77 3.34 26.25
C GLU A 208 -5.22 3.05 27.63
N GLY A 209 -4.14 3.73 27.98
CA GLY A 209 -3.60 3.68 29.30
C GLY A 209 -4.76 4.11 30.18
N ASN A 210 -5.30 3.18 30.96
CA ASN A 210 -5.80 3.50 32.29
C ASN A 210 -4.59 3.97 33.12
N VAL A 211 -3.96 5.07 32.69
CA VAL A 211 -3.26 5.98 33.57
C VAL A 211 -4.37 6.91 34.02
N ASN A 212 -4.80 6.71 35.27
CA ASN A 212 -5.85 7.52 35.88
C ASN A 212 -5.65 9.02 35.56
N GLY A 213 -6.48 9.57 34.66
CA GLY A 213 -6.59 11.02 34.45
C GLY A 213 -5.79 11.66 33.31
N GLU A 214 -5.18 10.93 32.38
CA GLU A 214 -4.62 11.56 31.17
C GLU A 214 -5.73 12.00 30.21
N LYS A 215 -5.66 13.23 29.69
CA LYS A 215 -6.66 13.75 28.76
C LYS A 215 -6.47 13.09 27.40
N GLU A 216 -7.54 12.91 26.63
CA GLU A 216 -7.52 12.35 25.27
C GLU A 216 -6.51 13.06 24.35
N GLU A 217 -6.31 14.36 24.57
CA GLU A 217 -5.31 15.19 23.90
C GLU A 217 -3.86 14.74 24.19
N ASP A 218 -3.55 14.33 25.42
CA ASP A 218 -2.21 13.87 25.81
C ASP A 218 -1.86 12.55 25.12
N LEU A 219 -2.84 11.65 24.96
CA LEU A 219 -2.66 10.38 24.24
C LEU A 219 -2.50 10.60 22.73
N ALA A 220 -3.26 11.52 22.13
CA ALA A 220 -3.13 11.88 20.72
C ALA A 220 -1.75 12.49 20.44
N GLN A 221 -1.28 13.38 21.32
CA GLN A 221 0.04 13.98 21.24
C GLN A 221 1.14 12.92 21.37
N ALA A 222 1.06 12.02 22.35
CA ALA A 222 2.03 10.94 22.52
C ALA A 222 2.08 9.99 21.30
N LYS A 223 0.91 9.66 20.71
CA LYS A 223 0.84 8.89 19.46
C LYS A 223 1.51 9.62 18.31
N MET A 224 1.27 10.93 18.16
CA MET A 224 1.89 11.75 17.13
C MET A 224 3.41 11.82 17.31
N GLU A 225 3.90 12.06 18.52
CA GLU A 225 5.34 12.09 18.83
C GLU A 225 6.02 10.76 18.50
N LEU A 226 5.38 9.65 18.87
CA LEU A 226 5.90 8.33 18.53
C LEU A 226 5.88 8.08 17.01
N LEU A 227 4.80 8.46 16.32
CA LEU A 227 4.70 8.36 14.87
C LEU A 227 5.81 9.16 14.17
N GLN A 228 6.09 10.39 14.61
CA GLN A 228 7.18 11.21 14.07
C GLN A 228 8.55 10.62 14.39
N LYS A 229 8.74 10.07 15.59
CA LYS A 229 9.97 9.36 15.96
C LYS A 229 10.21 8.15 15.06
N SER A 230 9.21 7.29 14.88
CA SER A 230 9.28 6.10 14.02
C SER A 230 9.49 6.48 12.55
N ARG A 231 8.83 7.57 12.07
CA ARG A 231 9.07 8.14 10.74
C ARG A 231 10.53 8.57 10.57
N LYS A 232 11.09 9.28 11.55
CA LYS A 232 12.49 9.68 11.53
C LYS A 232 13.41 8.45 11.47
N GLN A 233 13.14 7.43 12.28
CA GLN A 233 13.92 6.18 12.25
C GLN A 233 13.83 5.47 10.89
N PHE A 234 12.67 5.52 10.23
CA PHE A 234 12.49 5.02 8.87
C PHE A 234 13.35 5.81 7.87
N VAL A 235 13.25 7.13 7.90
CA VAL A 235 14.05 8.02 7.03
C VAL A 235 15.54 7.80 7.25
N ASP A 236 15.98 7.69 8.51
CA ASP A 236 17.38 7.44 8.85
C ASP A 236 17.85 6.05 8.36
N LYS A 237 16.97 5.04 8.32
CA LYS A 237 17.28 3.68 7.81
C LYS A 237 17.38 3.63 6.29
N TRP A 238 16.40 4.22 5.60
CA TRP A 238 16.20 4.04 4.16
C TRP A 238 16.71 5.22 3.31
N GLY A 239 16.95 6.37 3.93
CA GLY A 239 17.37 7.60 3.24
C GLY A 239 16.23 8.32 2.50
N PHE A 240 14.98 7.88 2.69
CA PHE A 240 13.80 8.53 2.12
C PHE A 240 12.58 8.34 3.01
N ASP A 241 11.57 9.17 2.79
CA ASP A 241 10.29 9.10 3.48
C ASP A 241 9.25 8.38 2.63
N ILE A 242 8.89 7.16 3.03
CA ILE A 242 7.94 6.31 2.28
C ILE A 242 6.58 6.97 2.07
N TRP A 243 6.15 7.92 2.91
CA TRP A 243 4.87 8.61 2.72
C TRP A 243 4.87 9.53 1.51
N ALA A 244 6.04 10.00 1.07
CA ALA A 244 6.16 10.74 -0.18
C ALA A 244 6.03 9.84 -1.43
N TYR A 245 6.11 8.52 -1.28
CA TYR A 245 6.19 7.57 -2.39
C TYR A 245 5.06 6.53 -2.41
N LYS A 246 4.38 6.28 -1.29
CA LYS A 246 3.32 5.26 -1.18
C LYS A 246 1.90 5.79 -1.43
N GLY A 247 1.71 7.11 -1.39
CA GLY A 247 0.39 7.73 -1.56
C GLY A 247 -0.15 7.51 -2.97
N VAL A 248 -1.38 7.02 -3.07
CA VAL A 248 -2.10 6.87 -4.35
C VAL A 248 -3.09 8.01 -4.49
N TRP A 249 -3.03 8.73 -5.60
CA TRP A 249 -3.99 9.76 -5.95
C TRP A 249 -5.09 9.12 -6.77
N THR A 250 -6.18 8.73 -6.11
CA THR A 250 -7.28 8.02 -6.77
C THR A 250 -7.84 8.77 -7.98
N ASP A 251 -7.79 10.10 -7.92
CA ASP A 251 -8.23 11.04 -8.96
C ASP A 251 -7.46 10.86 -10.29
N PHE A 252 -6.27 10.23 -10.28
CA PHE A 252 -5.56 9.89 -11.52
C PHE A 252 -6.41 9.00 -12.43
N ALA A 253 -7.17 8.06 -11.86
CA ALA A 253 -8.05 7.19 -12.63
C ALA A 253 -9.23 7.96 -13.24
N ASP A 254 -9.70 9.02 -12.59
CA ASP A 254 -10.83 9.84 -13.04
C ASP A 254 -10.44 10.82 -14.17
N VAL A 255 -9.14 11.03 -14.37
CA VAL A 255 -8.61 11.73 -15.55
C VAL A 255 -8.80 10.93 -16.83
N ILE A 256 -8.75 9.59 -16.77
CA ILE A 256 -8.78 8.73 -17.94
C ILE A 256 -10.21 8.66 -18.49
N ASP A 257 -10.41 9.19 -19.70
CA ASP A 257 -11.69 9.26 -20.41
C ASP A 257 -11.95 8.06 -21.33
N LYS A 258 -11.29 6.92 -21.06
CA LYS A 258 -11.35 5.68 -21.85
C LYS A 258 -12.00 4.56 -21.05
N GLU A 259 -12.52 3.57 -21.78
CA GLU A 259 -13.07 2.36 -21.17
C GLU A 259 -11.99 1.57 -20.42
N GLN A 260 -12.42 0.81 -19.41
CA GLN A 260 -11.52 0.10 -18.50
C GLN A 260 -10.52 -0.83 -19.21
N ASN A 261 -10.96 -1.48 -20.29
CA ASN A 261 -10.15 -2.45 -21.05
C ASN A 261 -9.53 -1.84 -22.32
N ALA A 262 -9.56 -0.51 -22.46
CA ALA A 262 -8.92 0.13 -23.59
C ALA A 262 -7.39 0.01 -23.48
N PRO A 263 -6.68 -0.36 -24.57
CA PRO A 263 -5.22 -0.39 -24.57
C PRO A 263 -4.68 1.05 -24.61
N ILE A 264 -4.41 1.62 -23.43
CA ILE A 264 -3.94 2.99 -23.27
C ILE A 264 -2.47 3.01 -22.81
N ARG A 265 -1.73 4.03 -23.21
CA ARG A 265 -0.32 4.22 -22.82
C ARG A 265 -0.19 5.44 -21.92
N ILE A 266 0.38 5.24 -20.74
CA ILE A 266 0.47 6.24 -19.68
C ILE A 266 1.93 6.43 -19.31
N LEU A 267 2.37 7.68 -19.26
CA LEU A 267 3.66 8.08 -18.71
C LEU A 267 3.45 8.94 -17.46
N GLU A 268 4.10 8.60 -16.35
CA GLU A 268 4.19 9.46 -15.17
C GLU A 268 5.64 9.94 -14.96
N LEU A 269 5.81 11.24 -14.76
CA LEU A 269 7.10 11.89 -14.52
C LEU A 269 7.24 12.24 -13.04
N ASP A 270 8.45 12.06 -12.48
CA ASP A 270 8.68 12.11 -11.04
C ASP A 270 7.73 11.13 -10.29
N CYS A 271 7.55 9.94 -10.85
CA CYS A 271 6.58 8.94 -10.39
C CYS A 271 6.95 8.26 -9.06
N GLY A 272 8.11 8.57 -8.51
CA GLY A 272 8.63 7.95 -7.30
C GLY A 272 8.78 6.44 -7.45
N MET A 273 8.12 5.70 -6.58
CA MET A 273 8.11 4.24 -6.59
C MET A 273 7.01 3.65 -7.50
N GLY A 274 6.20 4.50 -8.16
CA GLY A 274 5.16 4.08 -9.11
C GLY A 274 3.82 3.69 -8.49
N ALA A 275 3.47 4.23 -7.31
CA ALA A 275 2.20 3.92 -6.63
C ALA A 275 0.98 4.19 -7.51
N ASN A 276 0.92 5.40 -8.11
CA ASN A 276 -0.17 5.80 -9.00
C ASN A 276 -0.25 4.90 -10.24
N LEU A 277 0.90 4.56 -10.85
CA LEU A 277 0.94 3.67 -12.00
C LEU A 277 0.43 2.26 -11.68
N CYS A 278 0.75 1.73 -10.49
CA CYS A 278 0.24 0.43 -10.05
C CYS A 278 -1.29 0.46 -9.87
N TYR A 279 -1.82 1.52 -9.25
CA TYR A 279 -3.25 1.74 -9.13
C TYR A 279 -3.93 1.90 -10.50
N LEU A 280 -3.34 2.70 -11.40
CA LEU A 280 -3.85 2.87 -12.76
C LEU A 280 -3.87 1.56 -13.53
N GLN A 281 -2.84 0.72 -13.41
CA GLN A 281 -2.80 -0.58 -14.06
C GLN A 281 -3.81 -1.56 -13.46
N TYR A 282 -4.09 -1.47 -12.15
CA TYR A 282 -5.19 -2.20 -11.54
C TYR A 282 -6.55 -1.75 -12.12
N ARG A 283 -6.78 -0.44 -12.21
CA ARG A 283 -8.01 0.15 -12.74
C ARG A 283 -8.17 -0.11 -14.23
N PHE A 284 -7.10 -0.07 -15.02
CA PHE A 284 -7.06 -0.27 -16.46
C PHE A 284 -6.08 -1.39 -16.83
N PRO A 285 -6.50 -2.67 -16.78
CA PRO A 285 -5.59 -3.83 -16.87
C PRO A 285 -4.81 -3.92 -18.18
N GLU A 286 -5.38 -3.42 -19.28
CA GLU A 286 -4.78 -3.42 -20.62
C GLU A 286 -3.87 -2.19 -20.87
N SER A 287 -3.69 -1.35 -19.85
CA SER A 287 -2.82 -0.18 -19.96
C SER A 287 -1.34 -0.55 -19.94
N VAL A 288 -0.53 0.25 -20.64
CA VAL A 288 0.92 0.25 -20.50
C VAL A 288 1.31 1.47 -19.70
N CYS A 289 1.61 1.25 -18.42
CA CYS A 289 2.08 2.25 -17.48
C CYS A 289 3.61 2.29 -17.45
N VAL A 290 4.19 3.47 -17.64
CA VAL A 290 5.63 3.68 -17.57
C VAL A 290 5.93 4.91 -16.72
N GLY A 291 6.95 4.82 -15.86
CA GLY A 291 7.35 5.90 -14.97
C GLY A 291 8.81 6.31 -15.16
N ILE A 292 9.12 7.58 -14.92
CA ILE A 292 10.49 8.08 -14.80
C ILE A 292 10.66 8.75 -13.44
N ASP A 293 11.71 8.37 -12.72
CA ASP A 293 12.07 9.02 -11.47
C ASP A 293 13.60 9.16 -11.28
N ARG A 294 13.99 10.24 -10.60
CA ARG A 294 15.38 10.60 -10.31
C ARG A 294 16.00 9.80 -9.16
N SER A 295 15.20 9.09 -8.37
CA SER A 295 15.65 8.29 -7.24
C SER A 295 15.95 6.86 -7.69
N PRO A 296 17.23 6.43 -7.70
CA PRO A 296 17.58 5.07 -8.10
C PRO A 296 17.01 4.03 -7.13
N LEU A 297 16.84 4.41 -5.85
CA LEU A 297 16.23 3.56 -4.84
C LEU A 297 14.72 3.39 -5.09
N ALA A 298 13.99 4.48 -5.35
CA ALA A 298 12.55 4.41 -5.62
C ALA A 298 12.25 3.55 -6.85
N VAL A 299 12.98 3.81 -7.96
CA VAL A 299 12.91 2.98 -9.17
C VAL A 299 13.29 1.54 -8.88
N GLY A 300 14.37 1.32 -8.11
CA GLY A 300 14.85 0.00 -7.73
C GLY A 300 13.82 -0.85 -6.98
N LEU A 301 13.05 -0.23 -6.08
CA LEU A 301 12.00 -0.87 -5.29
C LEU A 301 10.73 -1.12 -6.12
N GLY A 302 10.32 -0.16 -6.98
CA GLY A 302 9.06 -0.23 -7.72
C GLY A 302 9.12 -0.99 -9.06
N LYS A 303 10.30 -1.13 -9.68
CA LYS A 303 10.45 -1.65 -11.07
C LYS A 303 9.96 -3.09 -11.31
N ARG A 304 9.66 -3.85 -10.25
CA ARG A 304 9.08 -5.20 -10.38
C ARG A 304 7.55 -5.19 -10.41
N ALA A 305 6.93 -4.13 -9.91
CA ALA A 305 5.50 -3.92 -9.96
C ALA A 305 5.08 -3.25 -11.28
N VAL A 306 5.85 -2.25 -11.75
CA VAL A 306 5.54 -1.49 -12.97
C VAL A 306 6.82 -1.06 -13.71
N ASP A 307 6.73 -0.71 -15.00
CA ASP A 307 7.90 -0.31 -15.80
C ASP A 307 8.41 1.07 -15.36
N LEU A 308 9.51 1.10 -14.60
CA LEU A 308 10.14 2.31 -14.11
C LEU A 308 11.53 2.52 -14.71
N ARG A 309 11.84 3.77 -15.04
CA ARG A 309 13.12 4.22 -15.60
C ARG A 309 13.80 5.19 -14.65
N TYR A 310 15.08 4.94 -14.38
CA TYR A 310 15.91 5.85 -13.62
C TYR A 310 16.41 6.98 -14.52
N GLY A 311 16.12 8.22 -14.14
CA GLY A 311 16.58 9.40 -14.86
C GLY A 311 15.87 10.67 -14.42
N ASP A 312 16.49 11.81 -14.72
CA ASP A 312 15.84 13.11 -14.60
C ASP A 312 14.89 13.33 -15.79
N CYS A 313 13.62 13.61 -15.55
CA CYS A 313 12.61 13.61 -16.62
C CYS A 313 12.86 14.68 -17.70
N GLU A 314 13.52 15.78 -17.35
CA GLU A 314 13.90 16.86 -18.27
C GLU A 314 15.00 16.40 -19.24
N SER A 315 16.09 15.84 -18.70
CA SER A 315 17.27 15.44 -19.47
C SER A 315 17.25 14.00 -20.01
N PHE A 316 16.43 13.11 -19.46
CA PHE A 316 16.35 11.69 -19.85
C PHE A 316 15.87 11.57 -21.31
N ALA A 317 16.64 10.86 -22.13
CA ALA A 317 16.27 10.60 -23.52
C ALA A 317 15.15 9.56 -23.58
N PHE A 318 13.95 9.98 -23.96
CA PHE A 318 12.77 9.12 -24.01
C PHE A 318 12.97 8.04 -25.11
N PRO A 319 13.03 6.75 -24.77
CA PRO A 319 13.32 5.68 -25.73
C PRO A 319 12.07 5.24 -26.53
N TRP A 320 10.94 5.91 -26.33
CA TRP A 320 9.67 5.56 -26.95
C TRP A 320 9.50 6.23 -28.31
N ARG A 321 8.52 5.78 -29.08
CA ARG A 321 8.16 6.46 -30.32
C ARG A 321 7.48 7.80 -30.00
N LYS A 322 7.73 8.84 -30.80
CA LYS A 322 6.92 10.06 -30.79
C LYS A 322 5.43 9.76 -30.97
N HIS A 323 4.56 10.58 -30.38
CA HIS A 323 3.10 10.43 -30.43
C HIS A 323 2.61 9.02 -30.03
N SER A 324 3.12 8.50 -28.91
CA SER A 324 2.79 7.13 -28.46
C SER A 324 2.05 7.07 -27.14
N PHE A 325 1.99 8.14 -26.36
CA PHE A 325 1.26 8.18 -25.09
C PHE A 325 -0.13 8.79 -25.28
N ASP A 326 -1.12 8.22 -24.59
CA ASP A 326 -2.47 8.77 -24.49
C ASP A 326 -2.54 9.79 -23.34
N TYR A 327 -1.79 9.53 -22.26
CA TYR A 327 -1.73 10.38 -21.07
C TYR A 327 -0.28 10.56 -20.62
N ILE A 328 0.10 11.80 -20.32
CA ILE A 328 1.35 12.14 -19.62
C ILE A 328 0.98 12.87 -18.33
N PHE A 329 1.30 12.28 -17.18
CA PHE A 329 1.17 12.89 -15.86
C PHE A 329 2.49 13.57 -15.50
N ALA A 330 2.47 14.90 -15.50
CA ALA A 330 3.60 15.77 -15.19
C ALA A 330 3.22 16.75 -14.05
N VAL A 331 2.61 16.22 -12.99
CA VAL A 331 1.94 16.96 -11.91
C VAL A 331 2.80 18.10 -11.37
N ASP A 332 4.02 17.78 -10.94
CA ASP A 332 4.99 18.78 -10.46
C ASP A 332 6.15 19.01 -11.43
N ALA A 333 6.43 18.06 -12.32
CA ALA A 333 7.61 18.06 -13.18
C ALA A 333 7.65 19.31 -14.06
N LEU A 334 6.50 19.75 -14.58
CA LEU A 334 6.41 20.92 -15.46
C LEU A 334 6.80 22.22 -14.75
N GLY A 335 6.34 22.41 -13.51
CA GLY A 335 6.67 23.60 -12.71
C GLY A 335 8.15 23.65 -12.28
N ARG A 336 8.73 22.47 -12.00
CA ARG A 336 10.12 22.33 -11.56
C ARG A 336 11.15 22.37 -12.68
N ALA A 337 10.73 22.20 -13.94
CA ALA A 337 11.64 22.20 -15.08
C ALA A 337 12.47 23.49 -15.13
N ALA A 338 13.78 23.33 -15.35
CA ALA A 338 14.72 24.43 -15.49
C ALA A 338 14.49 25.17 -16.81
N ASP A 339 14.35 24.42 -17.91
CA ASP A 339 13.92 24.92 -19.22
C ASP A 339 12.49 24.45 -19.52
N LYS A 340 11.51 25.23 -19.05
CA LYS A 340 10.08 24.96 -19.22
C LYS A 340 9.67 24.89 -20.70
N ALA A 341 10.28 25.69 -21.56
CA ALA A 341 9.93 25.72 -22.99
C ALA A 341 10.35 24.42 -23.68
N SER A 342 11.63 24.06 -23.55
CA SER A 342 12.17 22.82 -24.10
C SER A 342 11.45 21.60 -23.53
N PHE A 343 11.17 21.60 -22.22
CA PHE A 343 10.47 20.50 -21.58
C PHE A 343 9.02 20.37 -22.05
N THR A 344 8.27 21.46 -22.16
CA THR A 344 6.88 21.43 -22.67
C THR A 344 6.83 20.90 -24.11
N GLY A 345 7.71 21.38 -24.99
CA GLY A 345 7.81 20.88 -26.36
C GLY A 345 8.25 19.41 -26.42
N LYS A 346 9.11 18.96 -25.49
CA LYS A 346 9.42 17.53 -25.33
C LYS A 346 8.15 16.73 -25.01
N LEU A 347 7.31 17.16 -24.08
CA LEU A 347 6.08 16.43 -23.73
C LEU A 347 5.10 16.35 -24.91
N ALA A 348 4.91 17.46 -25.63
CA ALA A 348 4.08 17.52 -26.84
C ALA A 348 4.50 16.47 -27.88
N ASN A 349 5.81 16.33 -28.12
CA ASN A 349 6.35 15.38 -29.09
C ASN A 349 6.02 13.90 -28.81
N TYR A 350 5.68 13.54 -27.57
CA TYR A 350 5.40 12.15 -27.18
C TYR A 350 3.92 11.85 -26.97
N LEU A 351 3.09 12.88 -26.86
CA LEU A 351 1.64 12.75 -26.73
C LEU A 351 0.99 12.54 -28.11
N LYS A 352 0.00 11.64 -28.17
CA LYS A 352 -0.85 11.47 -29.35
C LYS A 352 -1.72 12.71 -29.56
N GLU A 353 -2.12 12.96 -30.79
CA GLU A 353 -3.20 13.91 -31.10
C GLU A 353 -4.45 13.53 -30.28
N GLY A 354 -5.03 14.50 -29.59
CA GLY A 354 -6.16 14.30 -28.68
C GLY A 354 -5.81 13.69 -27.32
N GLY A 355 -4.54 13.34 -27.05
CA GLY A 355 -4.07 12.88 -25.74
C GLY A 355 -4.07 13.99 -24.69
N LEU A 356 -3.91 13.61 -23.41
CA LEU A 356 -3.93 14.55 -22.28
C LEU A 356 -2.57 14.68 -21.59
N LEU A 357 -2.13 15.93 -21.42
CA LEU A 357 -1.13 16.30 -20.44
C LEU A 357 -1.84 16.67 -19.13
N VAL A 358 -1.37 16.13 -18.02
CA VAL A 358 -1.96 16.33 -16.69
C VAL A 358 -0.94 17.01 -15.79
N SER A 359 -1.35 18.07 -15.11
CA SER A 359 -0.49 18.89 -14.24
C SER A 359 -1.23 19.28 -12.95
N HIS A 360 -0.51 19.74 -11.93
CA HIS A 360 -1.13 20.28 -10.71
C HIS A 360 -1.85 21.61 -10.97
N HIS A 361 -2.97 21.86 -10.27
CA HIS A 361 -3.78 23.08 -10.41
C HIS A 361 -2.98 24.35 -10.10
N SER A 362 -1.95 24.26 -9.27
CA SER A 362 -1.14 25.43 -8.87
C SER A 362 -0.46 26.10 -10.06
N LEU A 363 -0.21 25.36 -11.15
CA LEU A 363 0.37 25.90 -12.38
C LEU A 363 -0.62 26.71 -13.22
N LEU A 364 -1.90 26.78 -12.82
CA LEU A 364 -2.87 27.68 -13.44
C LEU A 364 -2.50 29.16 -13.25
N GLN A 365 -1.74 29.48 -12.20
CA GLN A 365 -1.30 30.85 -11.90
C GLN A 365 0.04 31.21 -12.56
N ASP A 366 0.71 30.25 -13.21
CA ASP A 366 1.97 30.48 -13.90
C ASP A 366 1.70 30.87 -15.37
N GLU A 367 1.62 32.18 -15.63
CA GLU A 367 1.37 32.73 -16.97
C GLU A 367 2.40 32.26 -18.01
N THR A 368 3.64 32.00 -17.59
CA THR A 368 4.69 31.52 -18.49
C THR A 368 4.37 30.12 -18.98
N ILE A 369 4.00 29.22 -18.07
CA ILE A 369 3.60 27.85 -18.43
C ILE A 369 2.33 27.86 -19.27
N GLN A 370 1.34 28.68 -18.95
CA GLN A 370 0.10 28.76 -19.74
C GLN A 370 0.37 29.24 -21.18
N SER A 371 1.27 30.21 -21.38
CA SER A 371 1.69 30.65 -22.72
C SER A 371 2.37 29.51 -23.49
N LEU A 372 3.34 28.84 -22.87
CA LEU A 372 4.09 27.74 -23.47
C LEU A 372 3.17 26.57 -23.86
N LEU A 373 2.22 26.21 -23.00
CA LEU A 373 1.23 25.19 -23.30
C LEU A 373 0.39 25.58 -24.52
N GLY A 374 -0.07 26.84 -24.60
CA GLY A 374 -0.81 27.33 -25.77
C GLY A 374 0.01 27.33 -27.06
N GLU A 375 1.28 27.75 -27.00
CA GLU A 375 2.22 27.73 -28.12
C GLU A 375 2.49 26.31 -28.64
N GLU A 376 2.58 25.34 -27.74
CA GLU A 376 2.76 23.91 -28.06
C GLU A 376 1.43 23.18 -28.37
N GLY A 377 0.32 23.91 -28.55
CA GLY A 377 -0.96 23.34 -29.02
C GLY A 377 -1.79 22.63 -27.95
N PHE A 378 -1.47 22.82 -26.67
CA PHE A 378 -2.28 22.31 -25.57
C PHE A 378 -3.47 23.22 -25.26
N VAL A 379 -4.64 22.62 -25.07
CA VAL A 379 -5.86 23.33 -24.68
C VAL A 379 -6.43 22.72 -23.43
N ARG A 380 -6.63 23.55 -22.39
CA ARG A 380 -7.25 23.11 -21.13
C ARG A 380 -8.65 22.54 -21.38
N THR A 381 -8.95 21.38 -20.84
CA THR A 381 -10.24 20.70 -21.06
C THR A 381 -11.04 20.41 -19.80
N LYS A 382 -10.40 19.97 -18.71
CA LYS A 382 -11.10 19.60 -17.47
C LYS A 382 -10.18 19.69 -16.26
N GLU A 383 -10.81 19.72 -15.09
CA GLU A 383 -10.16 19.64 -13.77
C GLU A 383 -10.74 18.44 -13.03
N VAL A 384 -9.89 17.74 -12.28
CA VAL A 384 -10.24 16.53 -11.52
C VAL A 384 -9.51 16.62 -10.19
N GLY A 385 -10.21 16.94 -9.11
CA GLY A 385 -9.59 17.28 -7.83
C GLY A 385 -8.58 18.42 -8.00
N ASP A 386 -7.33 18.19 -7.59
CA ASP A 386 -6.23 19.14 -7.73
C ASP A 386 -5.48 19.04 -9.07
N LEU A 387 -5.99 18.27 -10.04
CA LEU A 387 -5.37 18.04 -11.34
C LEU A 387 -6.03 18.89 -12.42
N CYS A 388 -5.20 19.48 -13.29
CA CYS A 388 -5.61 20.18 -14.49
C CYS A 388 -5.20 19.40 -15.74
N CYS A 389 -6.13 19.20 -16.66
CA CYS A 389 -5.93 18.42 -17.89
C CYS A 389 -5.91 19.30 -19.13
N TYR A 390 -4.90 19.12 -19.97
CA TYR A 390 -4.71 19.83 -21.23
C TYR A 390 -4.68 18.84 -22.39
N ARG A 391 -5.57 19.01 -23.36
CA ARG A 391 -5.63 18.18 -24.56
C ARG A 391 -4.70 18.71 -25.63
N TYR A 392 -3.89 17.84 -26.21
CA TYR A 392 -2.98 18.16 -27.30
C TYR A 392 -3.73 18.13 -28.65
N ARG A 393 -3.52 19.17 -29.46
CA ARG A 393 -4.18 19.36 -30.77
C ARG A 393 -3.27 19.05 -31.94
#